data_AF-A0AB38B569-F1
#
_entry.id   AF-A0AB38B569-F1
#
_cell.length_a   1.000
_cell.length_b   1.000
_cell.length_c   1.000
_cell.angle_alpha   90.00
_cell.angle_beta   90.00
_cell.angle_gamma   90.00
#
_symmetry.space_group_name_H-M   'P 1'
#
loop_
_entity.id
_entity.type
_entity.pdbx_description
1 polymer ?
#
loop_
_entity_poly.entity_id
_entity_poly.type
_entity_poly.pdbx_seq_one_letter_code
_entity_poly.pdbx_strand_id
1 'polypeptide(L)'
;MPLDQDRAINEIEGFLLREAEKDRARSRARAFCDGLPWLTDSQRREVERSYCQDQRDTSRAYLERIAVRSAALRTEYEGVYRALRRRLLTAFLSGTVAVVALLTVAAVGLAVR
;
A
#
# COMPACT_ATOMS: atom_id res chain seq x y z
N MET A 1 -15.80 -10.42 -11.88
CA MET A 1 -14.32 -10.48 -11.84
C MET A 1 -13.75 -9.04 -11.82
N PRO A 2 -13.86 -8.31 -10.69
CA PRO A 2 -13.43 -6.90 -10.61
C PRO A 2 -11.96 -6.71 -10.20
N LEU A 3 -11.34 -7.71 -9.56
CA LEU A 3 -9.95 -7.66 -9.07
C LEU A 3 -8.90 -7.51 -10.19
N ASP A 4 -9.22 -7.92 -11.41
CA ASP A 4 -8.30 -7.87 -12.55
C ASP A 4 -8.21 -6.45 -13.14
N GLN A 5 -9.33 -5.72 -13.12
CA GLN A 5 -9.39 -4.33 -13.56
C GLN A 5 -8.65 -3.41 -12.59
N ASP A 6 -8.87 -3.56 -11.28
CA ASP A 6 -8.16 -2.75 -10.27
C ASP A 6 -6.65 -3.00 -10.30
N ARG A 7 -6.24 -4.26 -10.53
CA ARG A 7 -4.83 -4.61 -10.71
C ARG A 7 -4.24 -3.97 -11.96
N ALA A 8 -4.92 -4.06 -13.09
CA ALA A 8 -4.46 -3.45 -14.34
C ALA A 8 -4.33 -1.93 -14.21
N ILE A 9 -5.29 -1.26 -13.55
CA ILE A 9 -5.21 0.18 -13.28
C ILE A 9 -3.99 0.52 -12.43
N ASN A 10 -3.73 -0.23 -11.36
CA ASN A 10 -2.56 -0.01 -10.51
C ASN A 10 -1.23 -0.22 -11.27
N GLU A 11 -1.16 -1.23 -12.16
CA GLU A 11 0.02 -1.48 -12.99
C GLU A 11 0.25 -0.33 -13.99
N ILE A 12 -0.82 0.17 -14.61
CA ILE A 12 -0.77 1.34 -15.51
C ILE A 12 -0.34 2.59 -14.74
N GLU A 13 -0.95 2.87 -13.59
CA GLU A 13 -0.58 4.02 -12.75
C GLU A 13 0.89 3.95 -12.33
N GLY A 14 1.36 2.78 -11.90
CA GLY A 14 2.76 2.56 -11.55
C GLY A 14 3.71 2.79 -12.74
N PHE A 15 3.32 2.36 -13.94
CA PHE A 15 4.06 2.64 -15.17
C PHE A 15 4.11 4.14 -15.49
N LEU A 16 2.97 4.84 -15.42
CA LEU A 16 2.87 6.27 -15.69
C LEU A 16 3.69 7.10 -14.71
N LEU A 17 3.62 6.78 -13.42
CA LEU A 17 4.44 7.42 -12.38
C LEU A 17 5.93 7.23 -12.65
N ARG A 18 6.34 6.01 -13.04
CA ARG A 18 7.74 5.71 -13.37
C ARG A 18 8.23 6.47 -14.60
N GLU A 19 7.43 6.55 -15.67
CA GLU A 19 7.82 7.32 -16.85
C GLU A 19 7.89 8.82 -16.55
N ALA A 20 6.94 9.36 -15.77
CA ALA A 20 6.99 10.75 -15.31
C ALA A 20 8.26 11.05 -14.50
N GLU A 21 8.67 10.14 -13.60
CA GLU A 21 9.91 10.31 -12.83
C GLU A 21 11.17 10.25 -13.69
N LYS A 22 11.19 9.42 -14.75
CA LYS A 22 12.32 9.38 -15.70
C LYS A 22 12.48 10.72 -16.42
N ASP A 23 11.37 11.32 -16.87
CA ASP A 23 11.42 12.60 -17.56
C ASP A 23 11.79 13.76 -16.63
N ARG A 24 11.32 13.73 -15.38
CA ARG A 24 11.77 14.66 -14.33
C ARG A 24 13.25 14.51 -14.04
N ALA A 25 13.76 13.28 -13.89
CA ALA A 25 15.18 13.04 -13.62
C ALA A 25 16.06 13.57 -14.76
N ARG A 26 15.68 13.33 -16.02
CA ARG A 26 16.38 13.88 -17.20
C ARG A 26 16.37 15.40 -17.24
N SER A 27 15.23 16.02 -16.92
CA SER A 27 15.10 17.47 -16.93
C SER A 27 15.93 18.12 -15.82
N ARG A 28 15.95 17.52 -14.62
CA ARG A 28 16.85 17.92 -13.53
C ARG A 28 18.33 17.75 -13.89
N ALA A 29 18.68 16.64 -14.55
CA ALA A 29 20.05 16.38 -14.98
C ALA A 29 20.56 17.43 -15.98
N ARG A 30 19.72 17.81 -16.96
CA ARG A 30 20.01 18.89 -17.91
C ARG A 30 20.20 20.22 -17.20
N ALA A 31 19.22 20.63 -16.38
CA ALA A 31 19.28 21.88 -15.61
C ALA A 31 20.52 21.94 -14.70
N PHE A 32 20.92 20.81 -14.11
CA PHE A 32 22.15 20.71 -13.33
C PHE A 32 23.39 20.94 -14.19
N CYS A 33 23.47 20.31 -15.37
CA CYS A 33 24.60 20.50 -16.27
C CYS A 33 24.64 21.89 -16.92
N ASP A 34 23.50 22.56 -17.09
CA ASP A 34 23.44 23.93 -17.60
C ASP A 34 24.14 24.92 -16.65
N GLY A 35 24.19 24.62 -15.35
CA GLY A 35 24.99 25.36 -14.37
C GLY A 35 26.50 25.10 -14.44
N LEU A 36 26.96 24.21 -15.31
CA LEU A 36 28.36 23.79 -15.45
C LEU A 36 28.86 24.06 -16.88
N PRO A 37 29.05 25.33 -17.27
CA PRO A 37 29.36 25.71 -18.66
C PRO A 37 30.75 25.25 -19.14
N TRP A 38 31.64 24.86 -18.23
CA TRP A 38 32.97 24.34 -18.56
C TRP A 38 32.99 22.87 -18.99
N LEU A 39 31.85 22.16 -18.88
CA LEU A 39 31.77 20.76 -19.31
C LEU A 39 31.68 20.67 -20.83
N THR A 40 32.49 19.78 -21.40
CA THR A 40 32.33 19.38 -22.80
C THR A 40 31.04 18.55 -22.98
N ASP A 41 30.57 18.44 -24.22
CA ASP A 41 29.38 17.65 -24.53
C ASP A 41 29.48 16.18 -24.11
N SER A 42 30.68 15.59 -24.16
CA SER A 42 30.89 14.20 -23.71
C SER A 42 30.78 14.10 -22.19
N GLN A 43 31.38 15.04 -21.46
CA GLN A 43 31.30 15.10 -20.00
C GLN A 43 29.88 15.38 -19.52
N ARG A 44 29.16 16.30 -20.18
CA ARG A 44 27.74 16.59 -19.93
C ARG A 44 26.88 15.33 -20.02
N ARG A 45 26.99 14.59 -21.14
CA ARG A 45 26.23 13.35 -21.33
C ARG A 45 26.56 12.28 -20.28
N GLU A 46 27.81 12.21 -19.83
CA GLU A 46 28.22 11.28 -18.79
C GLU A 46 27.63 11.64 -17.43
N VAL A 47 27.71 12.90 -17.04
CA VAL A 47 27.10 13.42 -15.80
C VAL A 47 25.59 13.22 -15.82
N GLU A 48 24.92 13.55 -16.93
CA GLU A 48 23.47 13.36 -17.05
C GLU A 48 23.05 11.89 -16.88
N ARG A 49 23.81 10.95 -17.48
CA ARG A 49 23.57 9.51 -17.32
C ARG A 49 23.78 9.06 -15.88
N SER A 50 24.89 9.48 -15.25
CA SER A 50 25.21 9.14 -13.87
C SER A 50 24.16 9.66 -12.89
N TYR A 51 23.76 10.93 -13.06
CA TYR A 51 22.69 11.56 -12.28
C TYR A 51 21.35 10.82 -12.41
N CYS A 52 20.96 10.47 -13.64
CA CYS A 52 19.73 9.72 -13.86
C CYS A 52 19.78 8.32 -13.23
N GLN A 53 20.95 7.67 -13.23
CA GLN A 53 21.14 6.36 -12.62
C GLN A 53 21.03 6.45 -11.09
N ASP A 54 21.76 7.40 -10.47
CA ASP A 54 21.71 7.62 -9.02
C ASP A 54 20.30 7.98 -8.53
N GLN A 55 19.59 8.85 -9.26
CA GLN A 55 18.22 9.21 -8.92
C GLN A 55 17.27 8.00 -8.99
N ARG A 56 17.48 7.10 -9.96
CA ARG A 56 16.69 5.86 -10.08
C ARG A 56 16.97 4.90 -8.92
N ASP A 57 18.24 4.71 -8.57
CA ASP A 57 18.66 3.82 -7.49
C ASP A 57 18.18 4.34 -6.12
N THR A 58 18.30 5.64 -5.89
CA THR A 58 17.78 6.31 -4.69
C THR A 58 16.26 6.18 -4.59
N SER A 59 15.53 6.43 -5.69
CA SER A 59 14.06 6.31 -5.71
C SER A 59 13.62 4.87 -5.45
N ARG A 60 14.31 3.89 -6.05
CA ARG A 60 14.06 2.47 -5.82
C ARG A 60 14.25 2.09 -4.36
N ALA A 61 15.39 2.47 -3.76
CA ALA A 61 15.67 2.17 -2.36
C ALA A 61 14.65 2.81 -1.41
N TYR A 62 14.17 4.01 -1.72
CA TYR A 62 13.13 4.67 -0.93
C TYR A 62 11.78 3.94 -1.04
N LEU A 63 11.35 3.57 -2.25
CA LEU A 63 10.12 2.82 -2.47
C LEU A 63 10.16 1.43 -1.81
N GLU A 64 11.28 0.73 -1.89
CA GLU A 64 11.47 -0.56 -1.21
C GLU A 64 11.34 -0.41 0.31
N ARG A 65 11.95 0.62 0.90
CA ARG A 65 11.79 0.93 2.33
C ARG A 65 10.33 1.22 2.71
N ILE A 66 9.63 2.03 1.92
CA ILE A 66 8.20 2.33 2.16
C ILE A 66 7.37 1.06 2.04
N ALA A 67 7.61 0.24 1.02
CA ALA A 67 6.86 -1.00 0.80
C ALA A 67 7.01 -1.95 2.00
N VAL A 68 8.26 -2.16 2.46
CA VAL A 68 8.55 -2.98 3.65
C VAL A 68 7.86 -2.40 4.88
N ARG A 69 7.97 -1.08 5.12
CA ARG A 69 7.34 -0.44 6.29
C ARG A 69 5.82 -0.51 6.24
N SER A 70 5.22 -0.32 5.07
CA SER A 70 3.77 -0.38 4.87
C SER A 70 3.25 -1.79 5.07
N ALA A 71 3.96 -2.81 4.59
CA ALA A 71 3.62 -4.21 4.82
C ALA A 71 3.71 -4.57 6.31
N ALA A 72 4.76 -4.10 7.01
CA ALA A 72 4.91 -4.29 8.45
C ALA A 72 3.75 -3.65 9.24
N LEU A 73 3.43 -2.39 8.95
CA LEU A 73 2.29 -1.69 9.57
C LEU A 73 0.98 -2.43 9.30
N ARG A 74 0.72 -2.81 8.04
CA ARG A 74 -0.50 -3.55 7.69
C ARG A 74 -0.61 -4.85 8.48
N THR A 75 0.49 -5.57 8.66
CA THR A 75 0.51 -6.82 9.44
C THR A 75 0.18 -6.58 10.91
N GLU A 76 0.74 -5.52 11.50
CA GLU A 76 0.47 -5.11 12.89
C GLU A 76 -1.01 -4.76 13.09
N TYR A 77 -1.57 -3.92 12.21
CA TYR A 77 -2.99 -3.53 12.27
C TYR A 77 -3.95 -4.69 12.00
N GLU A 78 -3.64 -5.56 11.04
CA GLU A 78 -4.47 -6.74 10.76
C GLU A 78 -4.51 -7.70 11.96
N GLY A 79 -3.42 -7.81 12.71
CA GLY A 79 -3.37 -8.58 13.96
C GLY A 79 -4.37 -8.05 14.99
N VAL A 80 -4.33 -6.74 15.27
CA VAL A 80 -5.26 -6.08 16.20
C VAL A 80 -6.70 -6.20 15.72
N TYR A 81 -6.96 -5.96 14.43
CA TYR A 81 -8.30 -6.04 13.86
C TYR A 81 -8.88 -7.45 13.93
N ARG A 82 -8.08 -8.49 13.65
CA ARG A 82 -8.51 -9.89 13.77
C ARG A 82 -8.87 -10.23 15.21
N ALA A 83 -8.09 -9.76 16.20
CA ALA A 83 -8.39 -9.97 17.61
C ALA A 83 -9.71 -9.28 18.03
N LEU A 84 -9.90 -8.02 17.63
CA LEU A 84 -11.12 -7.27 17.93
C LEU A 84 -12.35 -7.89 17.24
N ARG A 85 -12.21 -8.25 15.96
CA ARG A 85 -13.26 -8.93 15.19
C ARG A 85 -13.66 -10.24 15.84
N ARG A 86 -12.70 -11.06 16.29
CA ARG A 86 -12.99 -12.31 17.01
C ARG A 86 -13.77 -12.04 18.29
N ARG A 87 -13.35 -11.07 19.11
CA ARG A 87 -14.05 -10.70 20.35
C ARG A 87 -15.49 -10.25 20.10
N LEU A 88 -15.70 -9.39 19.10
CA LEU A 88 -17.04 -8.92 18.72
C LEU A 88 -17.92 -10.06 18.23
N LEU A 89 -17.39 -10.93 17.36
CA LEU A 89 -18.13 -12.10 16.89
C LEU A 89 -18.47 -13.05 18.03
N THR A 90 -17.54 -13.31 18.96
CA THR A 90 -17.82 -14.18 20.11
C THR A 90 -18.88 -13.60 21.04
N ALA A 91 -18.84 -12.28 21.29
CA ALA A 91 -19.83 -11.61 22.13
C ALA A 91 -21.22 -11.57 21.46
N PHE A 92 -21.26 -11.33 20.15
CA PHE A 92 -22.50 -11.35 19.39
C PHE A 92 -23.13 -12.74 19.34
N LEU A 93 -22.31 -13.77 19.08
CA LEU A 93 -22.79 -15.16 19.06
C LEU A 93 -23.25 -15.61 20.44
N SER A 94 -22.51 -15.31 21.51
CA SER A 94 -22.93 -15.66 22.88
C SER A 94 -24.22 -14.96 23.29
N GLY A 95 -24.36 -13.66 22.97
CA GLY A 95 -25.60 -12.92 23.19
C GLY A 95 -26.78 -13.51 22.43
N THR A 96 -26.58 -13.87 21.16
CA THR A 96 -27.61 -14.52 20.33
C THR A 96 -28.04 -15.85 20.93
N VAL A 97 -27.10 -16.70 21.33
CA VAL A 97 -27.40 -17.99 21.98
C VAL A 97 -28.15 -17.79 23.29
N ALA A 98 -27.76 -16.81 24.11
CA ALA A 98 -28.45 -16.51 25.36
C ALA A 98 -29.90 -16.06 25.13
N VAL A 99 -30.13 -15.17 24.16
CA VAL A 99 -31.48 -14.71 23.80
C VAL A 99 -32.33 -15.87 23.30
N VAL A 100 -31.81 -16.70 22.40
CA VAL A 100 -32.53 -17.87 21.88
C VAL A 100 -32.87 -18.83 23.02
N ALA A 101 -31.93 -19.13 23.92
CA ALA A 101 -32.16 -20.00 25.07
C ALA A 101 -33.23 -19.45 26.03
N LEU A 102 -33.25 -18.13 26.27
CA LEU A 102 -34.28 -17.50 27.09
C LEU A 102 -35.67 -17.59 26.43
N LEU A 103 -35.75 -17.35 25.12
CA LEU A 103 -37.00 -17.46 24.37
C LEU A 103 -37.52 -18.91 24.34
N THR A 104 -36.64 -19.90 24.18
CA THR A 104 -37.06 -21.31 24.19
C THR A 104 -37.55 -21.74 25.57
N VAL A 105 -36.86 -21.35 26.65
CA VAL A 105 -37.30 -21.62 28.02
C VAL A 105 -38.64 -20.96 28.32
N ALA A 106 -38.84 -19.71 27.90
CA ALA A 106 -40.11 -19.01 28.07
C ALA A 106 -41.25 -19.70 27.29
N ALA A 107 -41.00 -20.11 26.05
CA ALA A 107 -41.99 -20.80 25.21
C ALA A 107 -42.38 -22.16 25.79
N VAL A 108 -41.41 -22.96 26.28
CA VAL A 108 -41.69 -24.24 26.96
C VAL A 108 -42.47 -24.01 28.26
N GLY A 109 -42.08 -23.01 29.05
CA GLY A 109 -42.78 -22.64 30.28
C GLY A 109 -44.23 -22.23 30.05
N LEU A 110 -44.52 -21.50 28.96
CA LEU A 110 -45.87 -21.17 28.53
C LEU A 110 -46.67 -22.39 28.06
N ALA A 111 -46.02 -23.36 27.41
CA ALA A 111 -46.69 -24.57 26.91
C ALA A 111 -47.03 -25.58 28.02
N VAL A 112 -46.29 -25.57 29.14
CA VAL A 112 -46.49 -26.47 30.28
C VAL A 112 -47.53 -25.92 31.29
N ARG A 113 -47.93 -24.65 31.13
CA ARG A 113 -48.82 -23.92 32.06
C ARG A 113 -50.24 -23.83 31.53
#